data_AF-A0AAU0K8E2-F1
#
_entry.id   AF-A0AAU0K8E2-F1
#
_cell.length_a   1.000
_cell.length_b   1.000
_cell.length_c   1.000
_cell.angle_alpha   90.00
_cell.angle_beta   90.00
_cell.angle_gamma   90.00
#
_symmetry.space_group_name_H-M   'P 1'
#
loop_
_entity.id
_entity.type
_entity.pdbx_description
1 polymer ?
#
loop_
_entity_poly.entity_id
_entity_poly.type
_entity_poly.pdbx_seq_one_letter_code
_entity_poly.pdbx_strand_id
1 'polypeptide(L)'
;MNEIYKPLDVSQYEKYKEFWLRCDEYSSDMSFVILWAWQDFFGYEASWEPELIWMRQTKPDLKWLAPAGDWHRADWAEQLRAHAGDEADFIDVPKSLVRIWQEQLGAKIAAVDDRDSYEYLYNVEELATLAGNKHMKRRNRVNKFRREFNAQYKTLTPEMTEEIKICKDPGLTTRTNS
;
A
#
# COMPACT_ATOMS: atom_id res chain seq x y z
N MET A 1 8.36 9.67 -25.33
CA MET A 1 8.69 8.25 -25.60
C MET A 1 7.65 7.44 -24.85
N ASN A 2 6.86 6.60 -25.52
CA ASN A 2 5.92 5.73 -24.80
C ASN A 2 6.73 4.67 -24.05
N GLU A 3 7.04 4.92 -22.80
CA GLU A 3 7.49 3.85 -21.93
C GLU A 3 6.38 2.80 -21.80
N ILE A 4 6.79 1.54 -21.81
CA ILE A 4 5.89 0.40 -21.82
C ILE A 4 5.57 0.04 -20.37
N TYR A 5 4.33 0.26 -19.96
CA TYR A 5 3.79 -0.27 -18.70
C TYR A 5 3.88 -1.80 -18.69
N LYS A 6 4.38 -2.36 -17.59
CA LYS A 6 4.54 -3.81 -17.42
C LYS A 6 4.11 -4.26 -16.02
N PRO A 7 3.68 -5.53 -15.87
CA PRO A 7 3.44 -6.13 -14.55
C PRO A 7 4.65 -6.00 -13.62
N LEU A 8 4.38 -5.96 -12.31
CA LEU A 8 5.42 -5.85 -11.29
C LEU A 8 6.12 -7.19 -11.09
N ASP A 9 7.45 -7.17 -11.08
CA ASP A 9 8.27 -8.33 -10.75
C ASP A 9 8.89 -8.16 -9.36
N VAL A 10 8.85 -9.20 -8.52
CA VAL A 10 9.32 -9.13 -7.13
C VAL A 10 10.80 -8.71 -7.00
N SER A 11 11.63 -8.99 -8.01
CA SER A 11 13.03 -8.53 -8.04
C SER A 11 13.18 -7.01 -8.08
N GLN A 12 12.12 -6.29 -8.44
CA GLN A 12 12.10 -4.83 -8.51
C GLN A 12 11.88 -4.16 -7.15
N TYR A 13 11.62 -4.93 -6.09
CA TYR A 13 11.30 -4.41 -4.76
C TYR A 13 12.34 -3.41 -4.23
N GLU A 14 13.63 -3.74 -4.27
CA GLU A 14 14.67 -2.85 -3.73
C GLU A 14 14.74 -1.53 -4.51
N LYS A 15 14.61 -1.59 -5.85
CA LYS A 15 14.55 -0.39 -6.68
C LYS A 15 13.31 0.44 -6.36
N TYR A 16 12.13 -0.18 -6.25
CA TYR A 16 10.90 0.53 -5.89
C TYR A 16 11.05 1.27 -4.56
N LYS A 17 11.62 0.57 -3.57
CA LYS A 17 11.81 1.10 -2.22
C LYS A 17 12.66 2.37 -2.22
N GLU A 18 13.68 2.47 -3.07
CA GLU A 18 14.48 3.70 -3.20
C GLU A 18 13.68 4.93 -3.63
N PHE A 19 12.65 4.74 -4.48
CA PHE A 19 11.75 5.81 -4.93
C PHE A 19 10.67 6.08 -3.89
N TRP A 20 10.09 5.02 -3.33
CA TRP A 20 9.05 5.13 -2.31
C TRP A 20 9.54 5.90 -1.08
N LEU A 21 10.79 5.69 -0.66
CA LEU A 21 11.43 6.43 0.44
C LEU A 21 11.67 7.93 0.17
N ARG A 22 11.46 8.39 -1.07
CA ARG A 22 11.51 9.82 -1.45
C ARG A 22 10.14 10.48 -1.45
N CYS A 23 9.06 9.71 -1.29
CA CYS A 23 7.71 10.26 -1.16
C CYS A 23 7.57 10.98 0.19
N ASP A 24 6.79 12.06 0.21
CA ASP A 24 6.50 12.81 1.44
C ASP A 24 5.54 12.07 2.38
N GLU A 25 4.72 11.19 1.82
CA GLU A 25 3.66 10.48 2.53
C GLU A 25 3.61 9.03 2.06
N TYR A 26 3.43 8.13 3.02
CA TYR A 26 3.39 6.69 2.80
C TYR A 26 1.97 6.20 3.05
N SER A 27 1.41 5.52 2.06
CA SER A 27 0.17 4.75 2.19
C SER A 27 0.48 3.26 2.01
N SER A 28 -0.30 2.42 2.69
CA SER A 28 -0.32 0.97 2.50
C SER A 28 -0.65 0.56 1.06
N ASP A 29 -1.45 1.34 0.33
CA ASP A 29 -1.79 1.10 -1.08
C ASP A 29 -0.58 1.32 -2.01
N MET A 30 0.37 2.16 -1.57
CA MET A 30 1.67 2.32 -2.24
C MET A 30 2.70 1.25 -1.82
N SER A 31 2.34 0.28 -0.97
CA SER A 31 3.26 -0.79 -0.61
C SER A 31 3.52 -1.69 -1.81
N PHE A 32 4.80 -1.89 -2.17
CA PHE A 32 5.17 -2.82 -3.24
C PHE A 32 4.59 -4.21 -3.05
N VAL A 33 4.54 -4.69 -1.79
CA VAL A 33 4.02 -6.03 -1.49
C VAL A 33 2.53 -6.11 -1.78
N ILE A 34 1.77 -5.05 -1.50
CA ILE A 34 0.33 -4.96 -1.83
C ILE A 34 0.16 -4.92 -3.35
N LEU A 35 0.86 -4.01 -4.03
CA LEU A 35 0.81 -3.90 -5.49
C LEU A 35 1.16 -5.22 -6.17
N TRP A 36 2.24 -5.88 -5.76
CA TRP A 36 2.68 -7.14 -6.33
C TRP A 36 1.72 -8.30 -6.01
N ALA A 37 1.22 -8.40 -4.77
CA ALA A 37 0.33 -9.48 -4.35
C ALA A 37 -1.05 -9.43 -5.01
N TRP A 38 -1.53 -8.22 -5.33
CA TRP A 38 -2.86 -8.02 -5.93
C TRP A 38 -2.81 -7.74 -7.43
N GLN A 39 -1.63 -7.79 -8.06
CA GLN A 39 -1.47 -7.45 -9.48
C GLN A 39 -2.33 -8.31 -10.41
N ASP A 40 -2.52 -9.60 -10.14
CA ASP A 40 -3.29 -10.48 -11.01
C ASP A 40 -4.78 -10.11 -11.02
N PHE A 41 -5.27 -9.61 -9.88
CA PHE A 41 -6.64 -9.22 -9.68
C PHE A 41 -6.94 -7.84 -10.30
N PHE A 42 -6.14 -6.82 -9.97
CA PHE A 42 -6.34 -5.43 -10.45
C PHE A 42 -5.59 -5.11 -11.76
N GLY A 43 -4.74 -6.02 -12.23
CA GLY A 43 -3.91 -5.80 -13.40
C GLY A 43 -2.93 -4.64 -13.20
N TYR A 44 -2.26 -4.57 -12.06
CA TYR A 44 -1.30 -3.50 -11.78
C TYR A 44 -0.10 -3.57 -12.71
N GLU A 45 0.25 -2.43 -13.28
CA GLU A 45 1.42 -2.26 -14.13
C GLU A 45 2.17 -0.98 -13.76
N ALA A 46 3.48 -0.97 -14.02
CA ALA A 46 4.35 0.16 -13.75
C ALA A 46 5.21 0.57 -14.95
N SER A 47 5.50 1.87 -15.05
CA SER A 47 6.53 2.46 -15.90
C SER A 47 7.62 3.06 -15.03
N TRP A 48 8.88 2.84 -15.39
CA TRP A 48 10.02 3.08 -14.51
C TRP A 48 10.92 4.18 -15.07
N GLU A 49 10.55 5.42 -14.76
CA GLU A 49 11.29 6.59 -15.22
C GLU A 49 12.44 6.95 -14.25
N PRO A 50 13.36 7.84 -14.65
CA PRO A 50 14.49 8.24 -13.80
C PRO A 50 14.09 8.88 -12.47
N GLU A 51 12.98 9.63 -12.44
CA GLU A 51 12.55 10.41 -11.27
C GLU A 51 11.28 9.85 -10.59
N LEU A 52 10.40 9.20 -11.36
CA LEU A 52 9.12 8.68 -10.88
C LEU A 52 8.88 7.25 -11.39
N ILE A 53 8.25 6.43 -10.55
CA ILE A 53 7.65 5.16 -10.97
C ILE A 53 6.17 5.39 -11.12
N TRP A 54 5.69 5.41 -12.36
CA TRP A 54 4.29 5.54 -12.68
C TRP A 54 3.58 4.20 -12.55
N MET A 55 2.39 4.21 -11.97
CA MET A 55 1.63 2.99 -11.72
C MET A 55 0.17 3.18 -12.11
N ARG A 56 -0.43 2.10 -12.59
CA ARG A 56 -1.84 2.06 -12.96
C ARG A 56 -2.41 0.67 -12.70
N GLN A 57 -3.70 0.61 -12.42
CA GLN A 57 -4.49 -0.62 -12.52
C GLN A 57 -5.13 -0.70 -13.90
N THR A 58 -5.38 -1.90 -14.40
CA THR A 58 -6.05 -2.12 -15.69
C THR A 58 -7.38 -2.88 -15.54
N LYS A 59 -7.72 -3.33 -14.34
CA LYS A 59 -8.97 -4.05 -14.03
C LYS A 59 -9.59 -3.52 -12.72
N PRO A 60 -10.93 -3.42 -12.63
CA PRO A 60 -11.90 -3.64 -13.71
C PRO A 60 -11.81 -2.58 -14.82
N ASP A 61 -11.31 -1.40 -14.48
CA ASP A 61 -11.12 -0.26 -15.38
C ASP A 61 -9.74 0.37 -15.16
N LEU A 62 -9.28 1.14 -16.15
CA LEU A 62 -8.05 1.90 -16.05
C LEU A 62 -8.18 2.98 -14.97
N LYS A 63 -7.37 2.88 -13.92
CA LYS A 63 -7.19 3.92 -12.90
C LYS A 63 -5.72 4.12 -12.63
N TRP A 64 -5.34 5.36 -12.43
CA TRP A 64 -3.96 5.72 -12.11
C TRP A 64 -3.74 5.68 -10.60
N LEU A 65 -2.55 5.27 -10.17
CA LEU A 65 -2.15 5.34 -8.77
C LEU A 65 -1.16 6.51 -8.60
N ALA A 66 -0.92 6.90 -7.36
CA ALA A 66 0.15 7.83 -7.05
C ALA A 66 1.51 7.29 -7.53
N PRO A 67 2.28 8.02 -8.34
CA PRO A 67 3.63 7.59 -8.69
C PRO A 67 4.56 7.67 -7.47
N ALA A 68 5.53 6.76 -7.40
CA ALA A 68 6.54 6.74 -6.34
C ALA A 68 7.79 7.54 -6.77
N GLY A 69 8.29 8.44 -5.91
CA GLY A 69 9.50 9.23 -6.16
C GLY A 69 9.46 10.62 -5.51
N ASP A 70 10.34 11.51 -5.95
CA ASP A 70 10.42 12.89 -5.43
C ASP A 70 9.37 13.79 -6.11
N TRP A 71 8.28 14.07 -5.39
CA TRP A 71 7.13 14.82 -5.91
C TRP A 71 7.40 16.32 -6.10
N HIS A 72 8.47 16.87 -5.53
CA HIS A 72 8.80 18.30 -5.63
C HIS A 72 9.63 18.66 -6.85
N ARG A 73 10.17 17.66 -7.57
CA ARG A 73 10.95 17.86 -8.79
C ARG A 73 10.12 17.82 -10.07
N ALA A 74 8.89 17.33 -9.98
CA ALA A 74 8.02 17.12 -11.12
C ALA A 74 7.28 18.40 -11.54
N ASP A 75 7.27 18.69 -12.84
CA ASP A 75 6.23 19.53 -13.46
C ASP A 75 4.97 18.70 -13.60
N TRP A 76 4.04 18.82 -12.66
CA TRP A 76 2.87 17.95 -12.64
C TRP A 76 1.93 18.17 -13.82
N ALA A 77 1.94 19.34 -14.45
CA ALA A 77 1.11 19.58 -15.62
C ALA A 77 1.61 18.79 -16.84
N GLU A 78 2.92 18.79 -17.07
CA GLU A 78 3.53 17.99 -18.13
C GLU A 78 3.41 16.49 -17.82
N GLN A 79 3.75 16.11 -16.59
CA GLN A 79 3.79 14.72 -16.14
C GLN A 79 2.43 14.04 -16.22
N LEU A 80 1.37 14.67 -15.68
CA LEU A 80 0.01 14.11 -15.77
C LEU A 80 -0.44 13.98 -17.22
N ARG A 81 -0.19 15.00 -18.06
CA ARG A 81 -0.58 14.95 -19.49
C ARG A 81 0.15 13.86 -20.25
N ALA A 82 1.46 13.71 -20.03
CA ALA A 82 2.30 12.75 -20.74
C ALA A 82 1.88 11.30 -20.49
N HIS A 83 1.46 10.99 -19.26
CA HIS A 83 1.08 9.64 -18.86
C HIS A 83 -0.42 9.36 -18.98
N ALA A 84 -1.23 10.27 -18.45
CA ALA A 84 -2.65 10.05 -18.22
C ALA A 84 -3.54 10.80 -19.23
N GLY A 85 -2.98 11.74 -20.00
CA GLY A 85 -3.72 12.59 -20.93
C GLY A 85 -4.33 13.82 -20.25
N ASP A 86 -5.27 14.47 -20.92
CA ASP A 86 -5.89 15.70 -20.42
C ASP A 86 -6.97 15.44 -19.34
N GLU A 87 -7.56 14.24 -19.31
CA GLU A 87 -8.56 13.82 -18.34
C GLU A 87 -8.27 12.40 -17.85
N ALA A 88 -8.11 12.24 -16.54
CA ALA A 88 -7.80 10.95 -15.92
C ALA A 88 -8.24 10.88 -14.46
N ASP A 89 -8.58 9.68 -14.03
CA ASP A 89 -8.90 9.38 -12.65
C ASP A 89 -7.70 8.74 -11.94
N PHE A 90 -7.37 9.28 -10.77
CA PHE A 90 -6.39 8.72 -9.86
C PHE A 90 -7.09 8.21 -8.60
N ILE A 91 -6.61 7.08 -8.09
CA ILE A 91 -7.06 6.45 -6.85
C ILE A 91 -5.89 6.33 -5.88
N ASP A 92 -6.21 6.25 -4.59
CA ASP A 92 -5.26 6.03 -3.50
C ASP A 92 -4.09 7.03 -3.50
N VAL A 93 -4.41 8.29 -3.84
CA VAL A 93 -3.42 9.37 -3.90
C VAL A 93 -3.23 9.98 -2.50
N PRO A 94 -1.99 9.97 -1.95
CA PRO A 94 -1.71 10.59 -0.67
C PRO A 94 -2.08 12.08 -0.63
N LYS A 95 -2.52 12.56 0.53
CA LYS A 95 -3.04 13.93 0.68
C LYS A 95 -1.98 14.98 0.39
N SER A 96 -0.72 14.71 0.74
CA SER A 96 0.40 15.58 0.40
C SER A 96 0.59 15.74 -1.11
N LEU A 97 0.43 14.67 -1.89
CA LEU A 97 0.57 14.71 -3.35
C LEU A 97 -0.61 15.46 -3.99
N VAL A 98 -1.83 15.21 -3.51
CA VAL A 98 -3.01 15.99 -3.93
C VAL A 98 -2.80 17.49 -3.68
N ARG A 99 -2.23 17.86 -2.53
CA ARG A 99 -1.90 19.26 -2.23
C ARG A 99 -0.88 19.84 -3.21
N ILE A 100 0.20 19.11 -3.51
CA ILE A 100 1.21 19.55 -4.51
C ILE A 100 0.55 19.77 -5.88
N TRP A 101 -0.32 18.84 -6.31
CA TRP A 101 -1.07 19.00 -7.56
C TRP A 101 -1.98 20.24 -7.53
N GLN A 102 -2.74 20.45 -6.46
CA GLN A 102 -3.61 21.62 -6.32
C GLN A 102 -2.83 22.93 -6.28
N GLU A 103 -1.64 22.96 -5.68
CA GLU A 103 -0.76 24.13 -5.67
C GLU A 103 -0.25 24.49 -7.07
N GLN A 104 0.09 23.50 -7.91
CA GLN A 104 0.59 23.73 -9.27
C GLN A 104 -0.52 23.94 -10.31
N LEU A 105 -1.66 23.25 -10.17
CA LEU A 105 -2.70 23.13 -11.21
C LEU A 105 -4.03 23.78 -10.81
N GLY A 106 -4.20 24.15 -9.54
CA GLY A 106 -5.38 24.83 -9.02
C GLY A 106 -6.68 24.06 -9.26
N ALA A 107 -7.67 24.74 -9.81
CA ALA A 107 -9.02 24.23 -10.04
C ALA A 107 -9.11 23.05 -11.04
N LYS A 108 -8.01 22.69 -11.71
CA LYS A 108 -7.97 21.50 -12.59
C LYS A 108 -7.95 20.19 -11.80
N ILE A 109 -7.67 20.24 -10.50
CA ILE A 109 -7.57 19.06 -9.65
C ILE A 109 -8.76 19.01 -8.70
N ALA A 110 -9.70 18.12 -8.99
CA ALA A 110 -10.79 17.76 -8.09
C ALA A 110 -10.37 16.56 -7.24
N ALA A 111 -10.44 16.69 -5.93
CA ALA A 111 -10.13 15.61 -4.99
C ALA A 111 -11.36 15.29 -4.13
N VAL A 112 -11.63 14.00 -3.95
CA VAL A 112 -12.71 13.50 -3.10
C VAL A 112 -12.10 12.59 -2.06
N ASP A 113 -12.35 12.89 -0.78
CA ASP A 113 -11.97 12.02 0.32
C ASP A 113 -12.87 10.77 0.32
N ASP A 114 -12.25 9.60 0.30
CA ASP A 114 -12.92 8.34 0.65
C ASP A 114 -12.62 8.02 2.11
N ARG A 115 -13.65 8.01 2.95
CA ARG A 115 -13.50 7.72 4.39
C ARG A 115 -13.36 6.24 4.68
N ASP A 116 -13.85 5.38 3.79
CA ASP A 116 -13.82 3.94 3.98
C ASP A 116 -12.41 3.37 3.74
N SER A 117 -11.54 4.13 3.04
CA SER A 117 -10.13 3.80 2.79
C SER A 117 -9.15 4.38 3.83
N TYR A 118 -9.62 4.94 4.94
CA TYR A 118 -8.73 5.54 5.94
C TYR A 118 -7.85 4.49 6.64
N GLU A 119 -6.54 4.69 6.55
CA GLU A 119 -5.55 3.82 7.19
C GLU A 119 -5.41 4.11 8.69
N TYR A 120 -5.31 3.04 9.48
CA TYR A 120 -5.05 3.15 10.92
C TYR A 120 -3.54 3.23 11.18
N LEU A 121 -3.05 4.42 11.49
CA LEU A 121 -1.68 4.63 11.95
C LEU A 121 -1.56 4.38 13.46
N TYR A 122 -0.60 3.55 13.83
CA TYR A 122 -0.29 3.23 15.22
C TYR A 122 1.17 3.57 15.55
N ASN A 123 1.39 4.12 16.74
CA ASN A 123 2.74 4.25 17.27
C ASN A 123 3.28 2.87 17.67
N VAL A 124 4.46 2.52 17.13
CA VAL A 124 5.10 1.21 17.36
C VAL A 124 5.43 0.99 18.84
N GLU A 125 5.92 2.01 19.54
CA GLU A 125 6.25 1.92 20.97
C GLU A 125 5.01 1.74 21.83
N GLU A 126 3.90 2.42 21.51
CA GLU A 126 2.63 2.23 22.19
C GLU A 126 2.11 0.79 22.01
N LEU A 127 2.22 0.22 20.80
CA LEU A 127 1.82 -1.17 20.54
C LEU A 127 2.75 -2.18 21.22
N ALA A 128 4.05 -1.90 21.26
CA ALA A 128 5.04 -2.79 21.86
C ALA A 128 4.91 -2.84 23.39
N THR A 129 4.69 -1.69 24.02
CA THR A 129 4.63 -1.57 25.50
C THR A 129 3.22 -1.76 26.05
N LEU A 130 2.18 -1.50 25.24
CA LEU A 130 0.79 -1.43 25.68
C LEU A 130 0.61 -0.53 26.91
N ALA A 131 1.35 0.59 26.97
CA ALA A 131 1.37 1.51 28.10
C ALA A 131 0.04 2.29 28.27
N GLY A 132 -0.22 2.77 29.49
CA GLY A 132 -1.41 3.58 29.78
C GLY A 132 -2.74 2.83 29.91
N ASN A 133 -3.79 3.56 30.30
CA ASN A 133 -5.12 3.00 30.60
C ASN A 133 -5.88 2.55 29.34
N LYS A 134 -5.65 3.21 28.19
CA LYS A 134 -6.25 2.88 26.89
C LYS A 134 -5.99 1.43 26.48
N HIS A 135 -4.84 0.88 26.85
CA HIS A 135 -4.43 -0.48 26.49
C HIS A 135 -4.66 -1.54 27.58
N MET A 136 -5.31 -1.19 28.70
CA MET A 136 -5.54 -2.11 29.82
C MET A 136 -6.23 -3.42 29.39
N LYS A 137 -7.27 -3.33 28.55
CA LYS A 137 -7.97 -4.51 28.01
C LYS A 137 -7.06 -5.40 27.15
N ARG A 138 -6.20 -4.80 26.31
CA ARG A 138 -5.24 -5.54 25.46
C ARG A 138 -4.18 -6.23 26.32
N ARG A 139 -3.64 -5.54 27.32
CA ARG A 139 -2.67 -6.09 28.28
C ARG A 139 -3.24 -7.28 29.05
N ASN A 140 -4.49 -7.18 29.51
CA ASN A 140 -5.18 -8.29 30.18
C ASN A 140 -5.33 -9.52 29.27
N ARG A 141 -5.64 -9.34 27.98
CA ARG A 141 -5.70 -10.44 27.01
C ARG A 141 -4.33 -11.09 26.78
N VAL A 142 -3.28 -10.29 26.59
CA VAL A 142 -1.91 -10.80 26.42
C VAL A 142 -1.45 -11.57 27.66
N ASN A 143 -1.71 -11.04 28.85
CA ASN A 143 -1.36 -11.70 30.11
C ASN A 143 -2.14 -13.01 30.29
N LYS A 144 -3.44 -13.02 29.97
CA LYS A 144 -4.25 -14.25 29.99
C LYS A 144 -3.65 -15.30 29.04
N PHE A 145 -3.36 -14.92 27.79
CA PHE A 145 -2.75 -15.80 26.80
C PHE A 145 -1.42 -16.39 27.27
N ARG A 146 -0.52 -15.55 27.82
CA ARG A 146 0.78 -16.00 28.35
C ARG A 146 0.67 -16.99 29.52
N ARG A 147 -0.40 -16.91 30.33
CA ARG A 147 -0.65 -17.86 31.42
C ARG A 147 -1.24 -19.17 30.92
N GLU A 148 -2.11 -19.11 29.93
CA GLU A 148 -2.88 -20.26 29.46
C GLU A 148 -2.14 -21.09 28.40
N PHE A 149 -1.21 -20.48 27.67
CA PHE A 149 -0.52 -21.11 26.55
C PHE A 149 0.99 -20.96 26.68
N ASN A 150 1.72 -22.07 26.52
CA ASN A 150 3.17 -22.08 26.36
C ASN A 150 3.55 -21.79 24.89
N ALA A 151 3.22 -20.59 24.43
CA ALA A 151 3.45 -20.17 23.05
C ALA A 151 4.89 -19.71 22.83
N GLN A 152 5.44 -19.97 21.64
CA GLN A 152 6.74 -19.47 21.20
C GLN A 152 6.58 -18.49 20.04
N TYR A 153 7.28 -17.36 20.12
CA TYR A 153 7.43 -16.46 18.99
C TYR A 153 8.60 -16.94 18.13
N LYS A 154 8.37 -17.13 16.83
CA LYS A 154 9.39 -17.52 15.86
C LYS A 154 9.37 -16.55 14.70
N THR A 155 10.54 -16.08 14.29
CA THR A 155 10.70 -15.34 13.03
C THR A 155 10.39 -16.29 11.88
N LEU A 156 9.56 -15.86 10.94
CA LEU A 156 9.24 -16.66 9.76
C LEU A 156 10.50 -16.91 8.93
N THR A 157 10.72 -18.16 8.55
CA THR A 157 11.78 -18.56 7.64
C THR A 157 11.18 -19.30 6.43
N PRO A 158 11.90 -19.38 5.29
CA PRO A 158 11.39 -20.08 4.10
C PRO A 158 10.96 -21.53 4.37
N GLU A 159 11.62 -22.23 5.29
CA GLU A 159 11.32 -23.62 5.67
C GLU A 159 9.94 -23.77 6.33
N MET A 160 9.38 -22.67 6.87
CA MET A 160 8.07 -22.67 7.53
C MET A 160 6.90 -22.50 6.54
N THR A 161 7.17 -22.35 5.24
CA THR A 161 6.15 -22.04 4.22
C THR A 161 4.98 -23.03 4.22
N GLU A 162 5.24 -24.33 4.30
CA GLU A 162 4.18 -25.34 4.27
C GLU A 162 3.32 -25.33 5.55
N GLU A 163 3.93 -25.11 6.71
CA GLU A 163 3.21 -24.97 7.99
C GLU A 163 2.27 -23.75 7.97
N ILE A 164 2.72 -22.63 7.39
CA ILE A 164 1.92 -21.40 7.27
C ILE A 164 0.72 -21.61 6.34
N LYS A 165 0.88 -22.37 5.25
CA LYS A 165 -0.23 -22.68 4.33
C LYS A 165 -1.31 -23.49 5.04
N ILE A 166 -0.94 -24.48 5.85
CA ILE A 166 -1.88 -25.30 6.64
C ILE A 166 -2.62 -24.44 7.68
N CYS A 167 -1.96 -23.48 8.31
CA CYS A 167 -2.58 -22.56 9.28
C CYS A 167 -3.64 -21.64 8.66
N LYS A 168 -3.63 -21.44 7.34
CA LYS A 168 -4.67 -20.68 6.62
C LYS A 168 -5.91 -21.53 6.30
N ASP A 169 -5.85 -22.84 6.51
CA ASP A 169 -6.92 -23.80 6.17
C ASP A 169 -7.68 -24.49 7.34
N PRO A 170 -7.75 -23.97 8.58
CA PRO A 170 -8.58 -24.58 9.63
C PRO A 170 -10.08 -24.20 9.53
N GLY A 171 -10.48 -23.41 8.53
CA GLY A 171 -11.80 -22.77 8.45
C GLY A 171 -12.65 -23.07 7.21
N LEU A 172 -12.19 -23.90 6.26
CA LEU A 172 -13.02 -24.34 5.12
C LEU A 172 -13.93 -25.55 5.45
N THR A 173 -13.90 -26.07 6.67
CA THR A 173 -14.75 -27.18 7.13
C THR A 173 -15.97 -26.79 7.98
N THR A 174 -16.20 -25.51 8.29
CA THR A 174 -17.42 -25.09 9.04
C THR A 174 -17.99 -23.75 8.57
N ARG A 175 -18.36 -23.67 7.29
CA ARG A 175 -19.48 -22.82 6.85
C ARG A 175 -20.38 -23.61 5.90
N THR A 176 -21.03 -24.63 6.45
CA THR A 176 -22.40 -24.96 6.05
C THR A 176 -23.36 -24.37 7.08
N ASN A 177 -24.58 -24.08 6.60
CA ASN A 177 -25.76 -23.51 7.27
C ASN A 177 -25.93 -22.01 6.94
N SER A 178 -27.01 -21.57 6.29
CA SER A 178 -28.32 -22.18 6.00
C SER A 178 -28.96 -21.50 4.79
#